data_AF-D7FY59-F1
#
_entry.id   AF-D7FY59-F1
#
_cell.length_a   1.000
_cell.length_b   1.000
_cell.length_c   1.000
_cell.angle_alpha   90.00
_cell.angle_beta   90.00
_cell.angle_gamma   90.00
#
_symmetry.space_group_name_H-M   'P 1'
#
loop_
_entity.id
_entity.type
_entity.pdbx_description
1 polymer ?
#
loop_
_entity_poly.entity_id
_entity_poly.type
_entity_poly.pdbx_seq_one_letter_code
_entity_poly.pdbx_strand_id
1 'polypeptide(L)'
;MDTSLKQQPVASSTTTRKVGSIDPVSDFQAMMASAIAGDEGGPELADLAVQQMQAVIHTLVRKGTTSSLRAKAVSCVKALRAASVAHIMGQRYNDFLAVMKAKYQRGDNSDIWEMVMGEKGTWPITSEDDASLSMTPESAAEFMKAEEVKQEEEEAEEEAGDDDDLDDMA
;
A
#
# COMPACT_ATOMS: atom_id res chain seq x y z
N MET A 1 -58.64 -21.65 0.19
CA MET A 1 -58.13 -20.90 1.36
C MET A 1 -56.63 -21.03 1.28
N ASP A 2 -56.05 -20.19 0.42
CA ASP A 2 -54.67 -20.31 -0.04
C ASP A 2 -53.81 -19.38 0.80
N THR A 3 -53.25 -19.93 1.88
CA THR A 3 -52.27 -19.19 2.67
C THR A 3 -50.90 -19.38 2.03
N SER A 4 -50.54 -18.40 1.19
CA SER A 4 -49.18 -18.18 0.72
C SER A 4 -48.18 -18.14 1.87
N LEU A 5 -47.21 -19.05 1.87
CA LEU A 5 -45.97 -18.89 2.63
C LEU A 5 -44.82 -18.71 1.63
N LYS A 6 -44.67 -17.48 1.14
CA LYS A 6 -43.46 -17.06 0.44
C LYS A 6 -42.34 -16.98 1.47
N GLN A 7 -41.48 -17.99 1.54
CA GLN A 7 -40.15 -17.84 2.14
C GLN A 7 -39.36 -16.87 1.24
N GLN A 8 -39.12 -15.66 1.74
CA GLN A 8 -38.04 -14.83 1.23
C GLN A 8 -36.72 -15.41 1.75
N PRO A 9 -35.68 -15.58 0.92
CA PRO A 9 -34.36 -15.84 1.44
C PRO A 9 -33.88 -14.58 2.15
N VAL A 10 -33.67 -14.68 3.46
CA VAL A 10 -32.87 -13.70 4.20
C VAL A 10 -31.47 -13.79 3.62
N ALA A 11 -31.06 -12.80 2.82
CA ALA A 11 -29.67 -12.65 2.46
C ALA A 11 -28.91 -12.39 3.77
N SER A 12 -28.25 -13.43 4.28
CA SER A 12 -27.28 -13.26 5.36
C SER A 12 -26.15 -12.40 4.79
N SER A 13 -26.21 -11.09 5.06
CA SER A 13 -25.13 -10.15 4.76
C SER A 13 -23.90 -10.62 5.53
N THR A 14 -23.08 -11.46 4.92
CA THR A 14 -21.83 -11.89 5.53
C THR A 14 -20.92 -10.67 5.49
N THR A 15 -20.80 -9.99 6.64
CA THR A 15 -19.88 -8.87 6.78
C THR A 15 -18.46 -9.37 6.55
N THR A 16 -17.85 -8.98 5.43
CA THR A 16 -16.45 -9.29 5.14
C THR A 16 -15.60 -8.52 6.14
N ARG A 17 -14.76 -9.21 6.92
CA ARG A 17 -13.89 -8.61 7.94
C ARG A 17 -12.40 -8.77 7.64
N LYS A 18 -12.06 -9.32 6.48
CA LYS A 18 -10.69 -9.63 6.10
C LYS A 18 -10.46 -9.43 4.61
N VAL A 19 -9.36 -8.78 4.27
CA VAL A 19 -8.81 -8.72 2.90
C VAL A 19 -7.99 -9.99 2.65
N GLY A 20 -8.51 -10.87 1.80
CA GLY A 20 -7.88 -12.13 1.43
C GLY A 20 -6.80 -11.97 0.35
N SER A 21 -6.07 -13.05 0.07
CA SER A 21 -5.04 -13.06 -0.99
C SER A 21 -5.58 -13.51 -2.36
N ILE A 22 -6.80 -14.07 -2.40
CA ILE A 22 -7.45 -14.57 -3.62
C ILE A 22 -7.97 -13.39 -4.43
N ASP A 23 -8.88 -12.60 -3.85
CA ASP A 23 -9.45 -11.39 -4.46
C ASP A 23 -9.44 -10.19 -3.48
N PRO A 24 -8.25 -9.63 -3.19
CA PRO A 24 -8.11 -8.56 -2.20
C PRO A 24 -8.91 -7.31 -2.53
N VAL A 25 -9.11 -7.00 -3.81
CA VAL A 25 -9.82 -5.79 -4.22
C VAL A 25 -11.29 -5.89 -3.85
N SER A 26 -11.94 -7.01 -4.17
CA SER A 26 -13.34 -7.24 -3.82
C SER A 26 -13.54 -7.26 -2.29
N ASP A 27 -12.67 -7.96 -1.57
CA ASP A 27 -12.75 -8.03 -0.10
C ASP A 27 -12.63 -6.63 0.55
N PHE A 28 -11.68 -5.82 0.08
CA PHE A 28 -11.49 -4.45 0.58
C PHE A 28 -12.65 -3.54 0.25
N GLN A 29 -13.17 -3.60 -0.98
CA GLN A 29 -14.35 -2.81 -1.37
C GLN A 29 -15.58 -3.18 -0.54
N ALA A 30 -15.79 -4.47 -0.26
CA ALA A 30 -16.86 -4.92 0.62
C ALA A 30 -16.69 -4.40 2.04
N MET A 31 -15.47 -4.46 2.60
CA MET A 31 -15.17 -3.89 3.92
C MET A 31 -15.44 -2.38 3.98
N MET A 32 -14.96 -1.62 2.98
CA MET A 32 -15.20 -0.18 2.91
C MET A 32 -16.69 0.13 2.77
N ALA A 33 -17.42 -0.60 1.94
CA ALA A 33 -18.87 -0.42 1.77
C ALA A 33 -19.63 -0.65 3.10
N SER A 34 -19.32 -1.72 3.83
CA SER A 34 -19.92 -1.96 5.15
C SER A 34 -19.55 -0.88 6.17
N ALA A 35 -18.29 -0.42 6.16
CA ALA A 35 -17.85 0.66 7.04
C ALA A 35 -18.63 1.96 6.82
N ILE A 36 -18.92 2.30 5.56
CA ILE A 36 -19.67 3.50 5.15
C ILE A 36 -21.17 3.35 5.44
N ALA A 37 -21.73 2.16 5.24
CA ALA A 37 -23.15 1.88 5.48
C ALA A 37 -23.55 2.02 6.97
N GLY A 38 -22.56 2.16 7.87
CA GLY A 38 -22.80 2.21 9.31
C GLY A 38 -23.10 0.84 9.91
N ASP A 39 -22.72 -0.24 9.21
CA ASP A 39 -22.74 -1.60 9.76
C ASP A 39 -21.72 -1.71 10.91
N GLU A 40 -21.70 -2.87 11.59
CA GLU A 40 -20.79 -3.14 12.71
C GLU A 40 -19.33 -2.77 12.41
N GLY A 41 -18.81 -1.74 13.10
CA GLY A 41 -17.39 -1.37 13.10
C GLY A 41 -17.07 -0.03 12.44
N GLY A 42 -17.98 0.59 11.68
CA GLY A 42 -17.88 1.98 11.23
C GLY A 42 -16.46 2.44 10.80
N PRO A 43 -15.94 3.58 11.31
CA PRO A 43 -14.60 4.07 10.99
C PRO A 43 -13.46 3.09 11.30
N GLU A 44 -13.56 2.30 12.37
CA GLU A 44 -12.53 1.31 12.74
C GLU A 44 -12.43 0.20 11.69
N LEU A 45 -13.56 -0.17 11.07
CA LEU A 45 -13.59 -1.16 9.98
C LEU A 45 -12.90 -0.62 8.72
N ALA A 46 -13.12 0.66 8.39
CA ALA A 46 -12.41 1.32 7.28
C ALA A 46 -10.90 1.39 7.54
N ASP A 47 -10.50 1.75 8.76
CA ASP A 47 -9.09 1.79 9.17
C ASP A 47 -8.44 0.41 9.05
N LEU A 48 -9.13 -0.62 9.52
CA LEU A 48 -8.69 -2.01 9.41
C LEU A 48 -8.59 -2.46 7.95
N ALA A 49 -9.57 -2.13 7.11
CA ALA A 49 -9.56 -2.45 5.69
C ALA A 49 -8.34 -1.85 4.99
N VAL A 50 -8.04 -0.57 5.27
CA VAL A 50 -6.87 0.13 4.72
C VAL A 50 -5.56 -0.54 5.19
N GLN A 51 -5.43 -0.84 6.49
CA GLN A 51 -4.23 -1.53 7.01
C GLN A 51 -4.02 -2.89 6.34
N GLN A 52 -5.09 -3.68 6.21
CA GLN A 52 -5.01 -4.99 5.59
C GLN A 52 -4.67 -4.90 4.11
N MET A 53 -5.26 -3.96 3.37
CA MET A 53 -4.92 -3.73 1.96
C MET A 53 -3.45 -3.34 1.78
N GLN A 54 -2.92 -2.43 2.60
CA GLN A 54 -1.49 -2.07 2.58
C GLN A 54 -0.58 -3.28 2.86
N ALA A 55 -0.94 -4.13 3.83
CA ALA A 55 -0.20 -5.35 4.14
C ALA A 55 -0.24 -6.38 2.99
N VAL A 56 -1.38 -6.52 2.31
CA VAL A 56 -1.51 -7.36 1.13
C VAL A 56 -0.66 -6.84 -0.01
N ILE A 57 -0.66 -5.53 -0.29
CA ILE A 57 0.20 -4.92 -1.32
C ILE A 57 1.67 -5.24 -1.03
N HIS A 58 2.16 -4.99 0.19
CA HIS A 58 3.54 -5.33 0.56
C HIS A 58 3.85 -6.82 0.39
N THR A 59 2.89 -7.69 0.69
CA THR A 59 3.07 -9.14 0.53
C THR A 59 3.13 -9.54 -0.93
N LEU A 60 2.27 -8.98 -1.78
CA LEU A 60 2.26 -9.21 -3.22
C LEU A 60 3.54 -8.70 -3.87
N VAL A 61 4.05 -7.54 -3.45
CA VAL A 61 5.31 -6.99 -3.94
C VAL A 61 6.50 -7.87 -3.52
N ARG A 62 6.58 -8.26 -2.24
CA ARG A 62 7.72 -9.04 -1.72
C ARG A 62 7.77 -10.47 -2.26
N LYS A 63 6.61 -11.12 -2.42
CA LYS A 63 6.52 -12.53 -2.85
C LYS A 63 6.31 -12.68 -4.35
N GLY A 64 5.82 -11.63 -5.01
CA GLY A 64 5.39 -11.67 -6.40
C GLY A 64 6.55 -11.51 -7.35
N THR A 65 7.05 -12.64 -7.87
CA THR A 65 8.02 -12.66 -8.98
C THR A 65 7.34 -12.73 -10.34
N THR A 66 6.01 -12.94 -10.38
CA THR A 66 5.25 -13.07 -11.63
C THR A 66 4.54 -11.78 -12.00
N SER A 67 4.40 -11.53 -13.31
CA SER A 67 3.65 -10.39 -13.85
C SER A 67 2.20 -10.32 -13.33
N SER A 68 1.55 -11.48 -13.15
CA SER A 68 0.18 -11.54 -12.63
C SER A 68 0.05 -11.04 -11.18
N LEU A 69 1.02 -11.37 -10.31
CA LEU A 69 1.03 -10.92 -8.92
C LEU A 69 1.38 -9.43 -8.84
N ARG A 70 2.28 -8.96 -9.70
CA ARG A 70 2.61 -7.54 -9.83
C ARG A 70 1.43 -6.72 -10.33
N ALA A 71 0.73 -7.16 -11.38
CA ALA A 71 -0.50 -6.54 -11.86
C ALA A 71 -1.58 -6.50 -10.75
N LYS A 72 -1.72 -7.59 -9.98
CA LYS A 72 -2.64 -7.63 -8.83
C LYS A 72 -2.25 -6.58 -7.78
N ALA A 73 -0.96 -6.40 -7.48
CA ALA A 73 -0.50 -5.37 -6.55
C ALA A 73 -0.87 -3.97 -7.05
N VAL A 74 -0.68 -3.66 -8.34
CA VAL A 74 -1.09 -2.39 -8.93
C VAL A 74 -2.60 -2.19 -8.80
N SER A 75 -3.42 -3.21 -9.10
CA SER A 75 -4.88 -3.14 -8.89
C SER A 75 -5.27 -2.86 -7.44
N CYS A 76 -4.54 -3.43 -6.48
CA CYS A 76 -4.74 -3.16 -5.06
C CYS A 76 -4.42 -1.70 -4.71
N VAL A 77 -3.31 -1.14 -5.22
CA VAL A 77 -2.96 0.27 -5.01
C VAL A 77 -4.03 1.19 -5.63
N LYS A 78 -4.56 0.87 -6.82
CA LYS A 78 -5.67 1.63 -7.44
C LYS A 78 -6.90 1.67 -6.55
N ALA A 79 -7.31 0.51 -6.04
CA ALA A 79 -8.47 0.39 -5.16
C ALA A 79 -8.26 1.19 -3.87
N LEU A 80 -7.05 1.13 -3.30
CA LEU A 80 -6.69 1.90 -2.13
C LEU A 80 -6.74 3.42 -2.41
N ARG A 81 -6.18 3.90 -3.52
CA ARG A 81 -6.23 5.32 -3.91
C ARG A 81 -7.68 5.80 -4.04
N ALA A 82 -8.51 5.05 -4.76
CA ALA A 82 -9.90 5.41 -4.99
C ALA A 82 -10.68 5.55 -3.67
N ALA A 83 -10.49 4.60 -2.74
CA ALA A 83 -11.06 4.69 -1.40
C ALA A 83 -10.51 5.90 -0.62
N SER A 84 -9.20 6.16 -0.69
CA SER A 84 -8.60 7.29 0.01
C SER A 84 -9.10 8.65 -0.47
N VAL A 85 -9.37 8.82 -1.77
CA VAL A 85 -10.02 10.02 -2.30
C VAL A 85 -11.47 10.12 -1.80
N ALA A 86 -12.23 9.02 -1.89
CA ALA A 86 -13.63 9.00 -1.50
C ALA A 86 -13.88 9.29 0.00
N HIS A 87 -12.88 9.00 0.84
CA HIS A 87 -13.00 9.08 2.31
C HIS A 87 -12.06 10.10 2.96
N ILE A 88 -11.47 11.03 2.19
CA ILE A 88 -10.59 12.09 2.72
C ILE A 88 -9.44 11.48 3.55
N MET A 89 -8.90 10.36 3.06
CA MET A 89 -7.74 9.67 3.65
C MET A 89 -6.49 9.87 2.79
N GLY A 90 -6.44 10.97 2.04
CA GLY A 90 -5.39 11.24 1.06
C GLY A 90 -3.98 11.28 1.66
N GLN A 91 -3.83 11.90 2.84
CA GLN A 91 -2.53 11.94 3.54
C GLN A 91 -2.00 10.53 3.83
N ARG A 92 -2.85 9.65 4.35
CA ARG A 92 -2.48 8.27 4.69
C ARG A 92 -2.07 7.46 3.46
N TYR A 93 -2.71 7.71 2.32
CA TYR A 93 -2.31 7.12 1.05
C TYR A 93 -0.93 7.63 0.60
N ASN A 94 -0.70 8.93 0.68
CA ASN A 94 0.58 9.54 0.31
C ASN A 94 1.72 9.04 1.21
N ASP A 95 1.49 8.92 2.52
CA ASP A 95 2.45 8.35 3.47
C ASP A 95 2.79 6.89 3.10
N PHE A 96 1.78 6.10 2.72
CA PHE A 96 1.99 4.74 2.24
C PHE A 96 2.80 4.69 0.94
N LEU A 97 2.52 5.59 -0.02
CA LEU A 97 3.32 5.70 -1.24
C LEU A 97 4.78 6.07 -0.95
N ALA A 98 5.03 6.96 0.02
CA ALA A 98 6.39 7.30 0.44
C ALA A 98 7.13 6.07 1.00
N VAL A 99 6.46 5.25 1.81
CA VAL A 99 7.01 3.98 2.31
C VAL A 99 7.27 2.99 1.15
N MET A 100 6.37 2.93 0.16
CA MET A 100 6.61 2.11 -1.04
C MET A 100 7.79 2.61 -1.85
N LYS A 101 7.91 3.93 -2.06
CA LYS A 101 9.03 4.55 -2.77
C LYS A 101 10.35 4.17 -2.12
N ALA A 102 10.48 4.39 -0.81
CA ALA A 102 11.69 4.08 -0.07
C ALA A 102 12.10 2.59 -0.15
N LYS A 103 11.14 1.67 -0.24
CA LYS A 103 11.39 0.23 -0.26
C LYS A 103 11.61 -0.36 -1.65
N TYR A 104 10.97 0.21 -2.66
CA TYR A 104 10.81 -0.44 -3.96
C TYR A 104 11.22 0.44 -5.13
N GLN A 105 11.66 1.68 -4.93
CA GLN A 105 12.18 2.50 -6.04
C GLN A 105 13.48 1.94 -6.63
N ARG A 106 14.23 1.10 -5.87
CA ARG A 106 15.51 0.51 -6.26
C ARG A 106 15.58 -0.97 -5.89
N GLY A 107 16.56 -1.68 -6.45
CA GLY A 107 16.81 -3.11 -6.22
C GLY A 107 15.92 -4.03 -7.04
N ASP A 108 15.81 -5.31 -6.64
CA ASP A 108 15.15 -6.37 -7.43
C ASP A 108 13.63 -6.18 -7.64
N ASN A 109 13.04 -5.22 -6.96
CA ASN A 109 11.62 -4.88 -7.04
C ASN A 109 11.39 -3.47 -7.63
N SER A 110 12.38 -2.86 -8.27
CA SER A 110 12.22 -1.52 -8.89
C SER A 110 11.13 -1.48 -9.96
N ASP A 111 10.96 -2.58 -10.69
CA ASP A 111 9.97 -2.69 -11.76
C ASP A 111 8.53 -2.55 -11.24
N ILE A 112 8.23 -2.99 -10.01
CA ILE A 112 6.89 -2.77 -9.45
C ILE A 112 6.64 -1.30 -9.13
N TRP A 113 7.66 -0.57 -8.69
CA TRP A 113 7.52 0.87 -8.46
C TRP A 113 7.28 1.60 -9.77
N GLU A 114 8.01 1.25 -10.82
CA GLU A 114 7.78 1.77 -12.17
C GLU A 114 6.37 1.45 -12.68
N MET A 115 5.87 0.23 -12.47
CA MET A 115 4.49 -0.13 -12.83
C MET A 115 3.45 0.68 -12.06
N VAL A 116 3.68 0.94 -10.76
CA VAL A 116 2.78 1.76 -9.94
C VAL A 116 2.86 3.24 -10.34
N MET A 117 4.02 3.78 -10.68
CA MET A 117 4.13 5.18 -11.13
C MET A 117 3.72 5.38 -12.59
N GLY A 118 3.78 4.35 -13.43
CA GLY A 118 3.30 4.38 -14.82
C GLY A 118 1.78 4.41 -14.97
N GLU A 119 1.04 4.23 -13.88
CA GLU A 119 -0.40 4.09 -13.87
C GLU A 119 -1.05 5.29 -13.16
N LYS A 120 -1.83 6.08 -13.90
CA LYS A 120 -2.44 7.31 -13.37
C LYS A 120 -3.35 7.05 -12.16
N GLY A 121 -4.01 5.89 -12.13
CA GLY A 121 -4.88 5.49 -11.02
C GLY A 121 -4.16 5.21 -9.70
N THR A 122 -2.83 5.30 -9.64
CA THR A 122 -2.01 5.03 -8.46
C THR A 122 -1.09 6.19 -8.09
N TRP A 123 -1.22 7.34 -8.77
CA TRP A 123 -0.46 8.54 -8.47
C TRP A 123 -0.81 9.11 -7.08
N PRO A 124 0.10 9.88 -6.46
CA PRO A 124 -0.17 10.61 -5.22
C PRO A 124 -1.46 11.46 -5.32
N ILE A 125 -2.18 11.59 -4.21
CA ILE A 125 -3.44 12.32 -4.10
C ILE A 125 -3.14 13.79 -3.78
N THR A 126 -3.45 14.71 -4.68
CA THR A 126 -3.08 16.12 -4.56
C THR A 126 -4.21 16.97 -4.00
N SER A 127 -3.94 18.27 -3.83
CA SER A 127 -4.93 19.29 -3.51
C SER A 127 -6.07 19.40 -4.56
N GLU A 128 -5.90 18.85 -5.77
CA GLU A 128 -6.99 18.75 -6.75
C GLU A 128 -7.97 17.61 -6.44
N ASP A 129 -7.47 16.51 -5.85
CA ASP A 129 -8.31 15.39 -5.40
C ASP A 129 -8.97 15.69 -4.05
N ASP A 130 -8.21 16.33 -3.14
CA ASP A 130 -8.62 16.65 -1.77
C ASP A 130 -7.99 17.98 -1.34
N ALA A 131 -8.82 19.03 -1.30
CA ALA A 131 -8.39 20.39 -0.98
C ALA A 131 -7.80 20.56 0.44
N SER A 132 -7.94 19.56 1.32
CA SER A 132 -7.31 19.58 2.64
C SER A 132 -5.81 19.25 2.59
N LEU A 133 -5.31 18.71 1.47
CA LEU A 133 -3.92 18.32 1.31
C LEU A 133 -3.05 19.49 0.87
N SER A 134 -1.83 19.55 1.39
CA SER A 134 -0.80 20.51 0.98
C SER A 134 -0.05 20.08 -0.28
N MET A 135 -0.16 18.82 -0.68
CA MET A 135 0.58 18.29 -1.82
C MET A 135 -0.03 18.77 -3.13
N THR A 136 0.73 19.55 -3.90
CA THR A 136 0.29 20.10 -5.19
C THR A 136 0.58 19.12 -6.35
N PRO A 137 -0.03 19.33 -7.52
CA PRO A 137 0.29 18.56 -8.73
C PRO A 137 1.78 18.60 -9.10
N GLU A 138 2.44 19.75 -8.92
CA GLU A 138 3.88 19.87 -9.16
C GLU A 138 4.69 19.04 -8.16
N SER A 139 4.33 19.09 -6.87
CA SER A 139 4.99 18.27 -5.84
C SER A 139 4.79 16.78 -6.07
N ALA A 140 3.61 16.35 -6.53
CA ALA A 140 3.36 14.97 -6.92
C ALA A 140 4.19 14.56 -8.15
N ALA A 141 4.36 15.46 -9.13
CA ALA A 141 5.23 15.21 -10.27
C ALA A 141 6.69 15.05 -9.86
N GLU A 142 7.20 15.89 -8.94
CA GLU A 142 8.54 15.72 -8.36
C GLU A 142 8.66 14.40 -7.59
N PHE A 143 7.65 14.02 -6.81
CA PHE A 143 7.64 12.77 -6.06
C PHE A 143 7.80 11.53 -6.94
N MET A 144 7.19 11.53 -8.14
CA MET A 144 7.27 10.44 -9.10
C MET A 144 8.63 10.33 -9.78
N LYS A 145 9.44 11.40 -9.80
CA LYS A 145 10.77 11.34 -10.41
C LYS A 145 11.63 10.35 -9.64
N ALA A 146 12.41 9.57 -10.39
CA ALA A 146 13.48 8.77 -9.81
C ALA A 146 14.45 9.72 -9.10
N GLU A 147 14.71 9.51 -7.81
CA GLU A 147 15.76 10.26 -7.14
C GLU A 147 17.09 9.68 -7.62
N GLU A 148 17.90 10.51 -8.28
CA GLU A 148 19.33 10.28 -8.47
C GLU A 148 20.02 10.59 -7.14
N VAL A 149 20.09 9.61 -6.23
CA VAL A 149 20.97 9.78 -5.06
C VAL A 149 22.35 9.40 -5.53
N LYS A 150 23.20 10.44 -5.66
CA LYS A 150 24.65 10.34 -5.61
C LYS A 150 24.98 9.46 -4.42
N GLN A 151 25.47 8.25 -4.67
CA GLN A 151 26.00 7.38 -3.62
C GLN A 151 27.14 8.17 -2.96
N GLU A 152 26.86 8.80 -1.83
CA GLU A 152 27.89 8.99 -0.83
C GLU A 152 28.12 7.59 -0.28
N GLU A 153 29.10 6.92 -0.90
CA GLU A 153 29.81 5.82 -0.30
C GLU A 153 30.21 6.30 1.10
N GLU A 154 29.57 5.73 2.11
CA GLU A 154 30.15 5.68 3.44
C GLU A 154 31.37 4.75 3.29
N GLU A 155 32.48 5.34 2.82
CA GLU A 155 33.80 4.73 2.85
C GLU A 155 34.07 4.40 4.32
N ALA A 156 34.07 3.10 4.60
CA ALA A 156 34.65 2.56 5.80
C ALA A 156 36.17 2.80 5.77
N GLU A 157 36.59 3.97 6.24
CA GLU A 157 37.89 4.18 6.90
C GLU A 157 37.53 4.46 8.39
N GLU A 158 38.09 3.78 9.38
CA GLU A 158 39.52 3.73 9.64
C GLU A 158 39.99 2.38 10.21
N GLU A 159 41.07 1.89 9.60
CA GLU A 159 42.14 1.08 10.21
C GLU A 159 42.70 1.79 11.46
N ALA A 160 42.67 1.13 12.62
CA ALA A 160 43.64 1.34 13.70
C ALA A 160 43.49 0.24 14.77
N GLY A 161 44.41 -0.73 14.76
CA GLY A 161 44.50 -1.75 15.80
C GLY A 161 45.65 -2.74 15.60
N ASP A 162 46.81 -2.24 15.14
CA ASP A 162 48.10 -2.91 15.33
C ASP A 162 48.53 -2.60 16.77
N ASP A 163 48.41 -3.58 17.67
CA ASP A 163 49.06 -3.55 18.97
C ASP A 163 49.45 -5.00 19.35
N ASP A 164 50.74 -5.26 19.19
CA ASP A 164 51.61 -6.19 19.91
C ASP A 164 51.00 -7.44 20.60
N ASP A 165 51.34 -8.62 20.06
CA ASP A 165 51.54 -9.84 20.86
C ASP A 165 52.64 -10.71 20.22
N LEU A 166 53.89 -10.24 20.35
CA LEU A 166 55.11 -11.04 20.19
C LEU A 166 55.71 -11.29 21.58
N ASP A 167 55.15 -12.24 22.33
CA ASP A 167 55.75 -12.70 23.59
C ASP A 167 55.61 -14.22 23.76
N ASP A 168 56.46 -14.97 23.04
CA ASP A 168 56.70 -16.39 23.34
C ASP A 168 58.14 -16.80 22.98
N MET A 169 59.10 -16.36 23.81
CA MET A 169 60.42 -16.99 23.95
C MET A 169 60.95 -16.82 25.38
N ALA A 170 60.67 -17.80 26.24
CA ALA A 170 61.52 -18.19 27.37
C ALA A 170 61.25 -19.65 27.79
#